data_AF-A0A5J4RQB6-F1
#
_entry.id   AF-A0A5J4RQB6-F1
#
_cell.length_a   1.000
_cell.length_b   1.000
_cell.length_c   1.000
_cell.angle_alpha   90.00
_cell.angle_beta   90.00
_cell.angle_gamma   90.00
#
_symmetry.space_group_name_H-M   'P 1'
#
loop_
_entity.id
_entity.type
_entity.pdbx_description
1 polymer ?
#
loop_
_entity_poly.entity_id
_entity_poly.type
_entity_poly.pdbx_seq_one_letter_code
_entity_poly.pdbx_strand_id
1 'polypeptide(L)'
;MNSEKMDTSAVYALFEEIKESLKQNDGNKLVEPAQLDMTAVNAMAEQFENLIEEVRKPTKVEHRHVIDIGSSKVFLSMVVMVITILSLAFSIGNQREIINQYQDNDLKYRYIKMQGQMSEENLYRLERQFWYRDGITIIRKQVEKYEHLVKEQAEKIERVRQNSEEVERLQEEVEALKESK
;
A
#
# COMPACT_ATOMS: atom_id res chain seq x y z
N MET A 1 29.52 -15.66 13.23
CA MET A 1 29.87 -14.25 12.99
C MET A 1 31.37 -14.19 12.91
N ASN A 2 31.94 -14.36 11.71
CA ASN A 2 33.38 -14.25 11.51
C ASN A 2 33.61 -12.87 10.90
N SER A 3 34.03 -11.92 11.74
CA SER A 3 34.64 -10.69 11.24
C SER A 3 35.98 -11.10 10.67
N GLU A 4 36.05 -11.29 9.35
CA GLU A 4 37.33 -11.44 8.67
C GLU A 4 38.06 -10.09 8.83
N LYS A 5 38.93 -10.04 9.83
CA LYS A 5 39.72 -8.86 10.12
C LYS A 5 40.63 -8.66 8.93
N MET A 6 40.44 -7.54 8.24
CA MET A 6 41.30 -7.06 7.16
C MET A 6 42.76 -7.33 7.53
N ASP A 7 43.51 -8.01 6.66
CA ASP A 7 44.89 -8.38 6.93
C ASP A 7 45.78 -7.13 6.82
N THR A 8 45.69 -6.30 7.86
CA THR A 8 46.43 -5.04 8.03
C THR A 8 47.93 -5.26 8.10
N SER A 9 48.38 -6.51 8.29
CA SER A 9 49.78 -6.90 8.33
C SER A 9 50.51 -6.57 7.02
N ALA A 10 49.89 -6.83 5.86
CA ALA A 10 50.51 -6.57 4.56
C ALA A 10 50.69 -5.07 4.28
N VAL A 11 49.69 -4.27 4.66
CA VAL A 11 49.75 -2.80 4.53
C VAL A 11 50.81 -2.21 5.47
N TYR A 12 50.92 -2.75 6.68
CA TYR A 12 51.92 -2.32 7.65
C TYR A 12 53.35 -2.72 7.25
N ALA A 13 53.51 -3.89 6.62
CA ALA A 13 54.79 -4.35 6.10
C ALA A 13 55.33 -3.43 4.99
N LEU A 14 54.49 -3.06 4.02
CA LEU A 14 54.86 -2.10 2.97
C LEU A 14 55.21 -0.72 3.55
N PHE A 15 54.50 -0.28 4.59
CA PHE A 15 54.81 0.98 5.26
C PHE A 15 56.17 0.97 5.96
N GLU A 16 56.52 -0.12 6.64
CA GLU A 16 57.85 -0.25 7.27
C GLU A 16 58.96 -0.38 6.22
N GLU A 17 58.71 -1.04 5.09
CA GLU A 17 59.67 -1.11 3.98
C GLU A 17 59.93 0.28 3.34
N ILE A 18 58.89 1.12 3.20
CA ILE A 18 59.02 2.52 2.79
C ILE A 18 59.82 3.34 3.81
N LYS A 19 59.51 3.16 5.10
CA LYS A 19 60.22 3.86 6.18
C LYS A 19 61.70 3.48 6.23
N GLU A 20 62.03 2.22 5.96
CA GLU A 20 63.40 1.73 5.95
C GLU A 20 64.19 2.20 4.72
N SER A 21 63.56 2.22 3.53
CA SER A 21 64.18 2.76 2.31
C SER A 21 64.43 4.28 2.37
N LEU A 22 63.55 5.06 3.01
CA LEU A 22 63.79 6.49 3.27
C LEU A 22 64.95 6.72 4.24
N LYS A 23 65.09 5.86 5.26
CA LYS A 23 66.14 5.97 6.29
C LYS A 23 67.53 5.67 5.75
N GLN A 24 67.65 4.85 4.70
CA GLN A 24 68.94 4.62 4.02
C GLN A 24 69.47 5.84 3.26
N ASN A 25 68.62 6.84 2.97
CA ASN A 25 69.00 8.01 2.19
C ASN A 25 69.54 9.20 3.02
N ASP A 26 69.31 9.19 4.35
CA ASP A 26 69.71 10.28 5.26
C ASP A 26 71.22 10.27 5.65
N GLY A 27 72.02 9.35 5.09
CA GLY A 27 73.44 9.20 5.40
C GLY A 27 74.39 10.21 4.76
N ASN A 28 73.98 10.96 3.73
CA ASN A 28 74.86 11.90 3.00
C ASN A 28 74.20 13.28 2.79
N LYS A 29 74.98 14.35 3.00
CA LYS A 29 74.54 15.75 3.20
C LYS A 29 74.18 16.49 1.88
N LEU A 30 72.98 17.09 1.86
CA LEU A 30 72.49 18.29 1.13
C LEU A 30 73.08 18.64 -0.27
N VAL A 31 72.40 18.30 -1.38
CA VAL A 31 72.20 19.10 -2.64
C VAL A 31 71.02 18.52 -3.47
N GLU A 32 70.11 19.40 -3.92
CA GLU A 32 69.08 19.32 -5.01
C GLU A 32 67.99 18.20 -5.11
N PRO A 33 66.75 18.57 -5.51
CA PRO A 33 65.63 17.65 -5.65
C PRO A 33 65.65 16.98 -7.03
N ALA A 34 66.46 15.95 -7.25
CA ALA A 34 66.36 15.16 -8.46
C ALA A 34 66.90 13.75 -8.26
N GLN A 35 66.12 12.77 -8.73
CA GLN A 35 66.41 11.33 -8.75
C GLN A 35 66.13 10.57 -7.44
N LEU A 36 64.94 10.80 -6.88
CA LEU A 36 64.15 9.67 -6.38
C LEU A 36 64.03 8.68 -7.57
N ASP A 37 64.41 7.41 -7.40
CA ASP A 37 64.27 6.40 -8.47
C ASP A 37 62.77 6.24 -8.80
N MET A 38 62.30 7.04 -9.75
CA MET A 38 60.89 7.15 -10.12
C MET A 38 60.33 5.80 -10.57
N THR A 39 61.18 4.91 -11.04
CA THR A 39 60.85 3.53 -11.42
C THR A 39 60.37 2.70 -10.24
N ALA A 40 61.07 2.73 -9.10
CA ALA A 40 60.66 2.02 -7.89
C ALA A 40 59.40 2.62 -7.24
N VAL A 41 59.30 3.95 -7.27
CA VAL A 41 58.15 4.68 -6.70
C VAL A 41 56.89 4.47 -7.55
N ASN A 42 57.02 4.43 -8.88
CA ASN A 42 55.91 4.12 -9.78
C ASN A 42 55.47 2.66 -9.65
N ALA A 43 56.41 1.72 -9.49
CA ALA A 43 56.07 0.31 -9.26
C ALA A 43 55.31 0.12 -7.94
N MET A 44 55.72 0.83 -6.88
CA MET A 44 54.98 0.81 -5.61
C MET A 44 53.62 1.50 -5.70
N ALA A 45 53.52 2.61 -6.43
CA ALA A 45 52.25 3.30 -6.66
C ALA A 45 51.25 2.40 -7.42
N GLU A 46 51.74 1.67 -8.43
CA GLU A 46 50.93 0.71 -9.20
C GLU A 46 50.49 -0.49 -8.35
N GLN A 47 51.34 -0.97 -7.42
CA GLN A 47 50.92 -1.98 -6.44
C GLN A 47 49.84 -1.46 -5.49
N PHE A 48 49.97 -0.23 -5.01
CA PHE A 48 48.94 0.40 -4.18
C PHE A 48 47.63 0.61 -4.94
N GLU A 49 47.68 1.06 -6.19
CA GLU A 49 46.48 1.21 -7.03
C GLU A 49 45.78 -0.13 -7.26
N ASN A 50 46.52 -1.21 -7.52
CA ASN A 50 45.95 -2.56 -7.68
C ASN A 50 45.28 -3.05 -6.39
N LEU A 51 45.90 -2.85 -5.22
CA LEU A 51 45.30 -3.18 -3.92
C LEU A 51 44.04 -2.33 -3.64
N ILE A 52 44.05 -1.05 -4.00
CA ILE A 52 42.89 -0.16 -3.86
C ILE A 52 41.77 -0.62 -4.80
N GLU A 53 42.07 -0.99 -6.05
CA GLU A 53 41.08 -1.53 -6.99
C GLU A 53 40.51 -2.86 -6.51
N GLU A 54 41.33 -3.74 -5.93
CA GLU A 54 40.89 -5.01 -5.38
C GLU A 54 39.97 -4.84 -4.16
N VAL A 55 40.27 -3.88 -3.27
CA VAL A 55 39.41 -3.50 -2.14
C VAL A 55 38.13 -2.78 -2.61
N ARG A 56 38.21 -2.04 -3.71
CA ARG A 56 37.06 -1.30 -4.28
C ARG A 56 36.08 -2.20 -5.02
N LYS A 57 36.45 -3.46 -5.32
CA LYS A 57 35.49 -4.44 -5.88
C LYS A 57 34.32 -4.60 -4.91
N PRO A 58 33.08 -4.28 -5.31
CA PRO A 58 31.95 -4.34 -4.41
C PRO A 58 31.74 -5.77 -3.95
N THR A 59 31.87 -6.02 -2.65
CA THR A 59 31.56 -7.31 -2.05
C THR A 59 30.09 -7.61 -2.30
N LYS A 60 29.81 -8.63 -3.08
CA LYS A 60 28.43 -9.07 -3.35
C LYS A 60 27.84 -9.62 -2.05
N VAL A 61 27.07 -8.80 -1.34
CA VAL A 61 26.39 -9.22 -0.11
C VAL A 61 25.17 -10.06 -0.47
N GLU A 62 25.31 -11.38 -0.43
CA GLU A 62 24.19 -12.30 -0.61
C GLU A 62 23.38 -12.41 0.70
N HIS A 63 22.15 -11.91 0.67
CA HIS A 63 21.21 -12.03 1.78
C HIS A 63 20.55 -13.41 1.74
N ARG A 64 21.09 -14.37 2.49
CA ARG A 64 20.51 -15.71 2.61
C ARG A 64 19.62 -15.81 3.85
N HIS A 65 18.32 -15.96 3.64
CA HIS A 65 17.39 -16.33 4.72
C HIS A 65 17.32 -17.86 4.81
N VAL A 66 17.83 -18.41 5.91
CA VAL A 66 17.71 -19.85 6.23
C VAL A 66 16.76 -19.96 7.41
N ILE A 67 15.63 -20.63 7.19
CA ILE A 67 14.67 -20.96 8.25
C ILE A 67 14.95 -22.41 8.66
N ASP A 68 15.59 -22.59 9.81
CA ASP A 68 15.85 -23.92 10.37
C ASP A 68 14.67 -24.36 11.24
N ILE A 69 13.94 -25.39 10.80
CA ILE A 69 12.79 -25.94 11.50
C ILE A 69 13.22 -27.20 12.27
N GLY A 70 14.08 -27.01 13.27
CA GLY A 70 14.57 -28.11 14.11
C GLY A 70 13.59 -28.52 15.23
N SER A 71 12.63 -27.66 15.58
CA SER A 71 11.70 -27.89 16.69
C SER A 71 10.33 -28.33 16.19
N SER A 72 9.90 -29.54 16.58
CA SER A 72 8.56 -30.07 16.29
C SER A 72 7.43 -29.12 16.74
N LYS A 73 7.63 -28.38 17.85
CA LYS A 73 6.65 -27.38 18.33
C LYS A 73 6.49 -26.21 17.36
N VAL A 74 7.58 -25.75 16.75
CA VAL A 74 7.58 -24.64 15.78
C VAL A 74 6.95 -25.10 14.47
N PHE A 75 7.27 -26.31 14.01
CA PHE A 75 6.62 -26.90 12.84
C PHE A 75 5.11 -27.05 13.03
N LEU A 76 4.66 -27.62 14.15
CA LEU A 76 3.24 -27.76 14.48
C LEU A 76 2.55 -26.39 14.56
N SER A 77 3.18 -25.40 15.17
CA SER A 77 2.65 -24.02 15.21
C SER A 77 2.50 -23.43 13.81
N MET A 78 3.47 -23.64 12.92
CA MET A 78 3.39 -23.19 11.52
C MET A 78 2.24 -23.88 10.78
N VAL A 79 2.06 -25.18 10.96
CA VAL A 79 0.96 -25.94 10.37
C VAL A 79 -0.40 -25.41 10.85
N VAL A 80 -0.56 -25.19 12.17
CA VAL A 80 -1.80 -24.62 12.74
C VAL A 80 -2.07 -23.21 12.21
N MET A 81 -1.03 -22.38 12.07
CA MET A 81 -1.15 -21.03 11.51
C MET A 81 -1.66 -21.09 10.07
N VAL A 82 -1.09 -21.96 9.22
CA VAL A 82 -1.53 -22.13 7.83
C VAL A 82 -2.98 -22.61 7.78
N ILE A 83 -3.35 -23.61 8.60
CA ILE A 83 -4.73 -24.11 8.66
C ILE A 83 -5.69 -22.98 9.05
N THR A 84 -5.33 -22.16 10.04
CA THR A 84 -6.15 -21.04 10.50
C THR A 84 -6.35 -20.00 9.41
N ILE A 85 -5.28 -19.63 8.68
CA ILE A 85 -5.37 -18.70 7.56
C ILE A 85 -6.31 -19.25 6.47
N LEU A 86 -6.18 -20.53 6.13
CA LEU A 86 -7.05 -21.18 5.13
C LEU A 86 -8.52 -21.22 5.59
N SER A 87 -8.77 -21.55 6.86
CA SER A 87 -10.12 -21.53 7.44
C SER A 87 -10.74 -20.14 7.38
N LEU A 88 -10.00 -19.09 7.74
CA LEU A 88 -10.47 -17.72 7.65
C LEU A 88 -10.77 -17.31 6.21
N ALA A 89 -9.89 -17.64 5.27
CA ALA A 89 -10.11 -17.35 3.85
C ALA A 89 -11.37 -18.05 3.32
N PHE A 90 -11.58 -19.32 3.69
CA PHE A 90 -12.79 -20.06 3.34
C PHE A 90 -14.05 -19.43 3.96
N SER A 91 -14.01 -19.07 5.25
CA SER A 91 -15.13 -18.40 5.91
C SER A 91 -15.49 -17.07 5.25
N ILE A 92 -14.51 -16.25 4.89
CA ILE A 92 -14.73 -14.97 4.18
C ILE A 92 -15.33 -15.24 2.79
N GLY A 93 -14.83 -16.23 2.06
CA GLY A 93 -15.38 -16.63 0.76
C GLY A 93 -16.86 -17.01 0.85
N ASN A 94 -17.22 -17.83 1.83
CA ASN A 94 -18.61 -18.25 2.06
C ASN A 94 -19.51 -17.08 2.48
N GLN A 95 -19.03 -16.19 3.35
CA GLN A 95 -19.78 -14.98 3.74
C GLN A 95 -20.05 -14.07 2.54
N ARG A 96 -19.13 -13.99 1.58
CA ARG A 96 -19.28 -13.13 0.40
C ARG A 96 -20.48 -13.51 -0.45
N GLU A 97 -20.73 -14.80 -0.63
CA GLU A 97 -21.89 -15.29 -1.37
C GLU A 97 -23.20 -14.91 -0.67
N ILE A 98 -23.26 -15.10 0.65
CA ILE A 98 -24.41 -14.72 1.48
C ILE A 98 -24.66 -13.21 1.39
N ILE A 99 -23.60 -12.39 1.50
CA ILE A 99 -23.70 -10.92 1.38
C ILE A 99 -24.25 -10.52 0.01
N ASN A 100 -23.77 -11.13 -1.07
CA ASN A 100 -24.27 -10.85 -2.42
C ASN A 100 -25.76 -11.20 -2.55
N GLN A 101 -26.19 -12.34 -2.01
CA GLN A 101 -27.61 -12.72 -2.01
C GLN A 101 -28.48 -11.70 -1.25
N TYR A 102 -28.01 -11.19 -0.11
CA TYR A 102 -28.74 -10.13 0.60
C TYR A 102 -28.82 -8.83 -0.19
N GLN A 103 -27.74 -8.45 -0.88
CA GLN A 103 -27.74 -7.26 -1.75
C GLN A 103 -28.71 -7.40 -2.94
N ASP A 104 -28.76 -8.59 -3.55
CA ASP A 104 -29.68 -8.87 -4.64
C ASP A 104 -31.14 -8.87 -4.16
N ASN A 105 -31.40 -9.47 -2.99
CA ASN A 105 -32.74 -9.48 -2.39
C ASN A 105 -33.22 -8.08 -1.99
N ASP A 106 -32.34 -7.25 -1.43
CA ASP A 106 -32.65 -5.84 -1.16
C ASP A 106 -33.02 -5.10 -2.44
N LEU A 107 -32.25 -5.29 -3.52
CA LEU A 107 -32.53 -4.65 -4.79
C LEU A 107 -33.85 -5.12 -5.41
N LYS A 108 -34.15 -6.43 -5.34
CA LYS A 108 -35.45 -6.99 -5.75
C LYS A 108 -36.59 -6.35 -4.97
N TYR A 109 -36.48 -6.25 -3.65
CA TYR A 109 -37.49 -5.64 -2.79
C TYR A 109 -37.75 -4.17 -3.17
N ARG A 110 -36.70 -3.37 -3.32
CA ARG A 110 -36.83 -1.95 -3.70
C ARG A 110 -37.44 -1.79 -5.10
N TYR A 111 -37.09 -2.65 -6.04
CA TYR A 111 -37.71 -2.68 -7.36
C TYR A 111 -39.21 -3.02 -7.30
N ILE A 112 -39.59 -4.03 -6.53
CA ILE A 112 -41.01 -4.40 -6.34
C ILE A 112 -41.78 -3.23 -5.72
N LYS A 113 -41.20 -2.55 -4.72
CA LYS A 113 -41.78 -1.37 -4.09
C LYS A 113 -41.95 -0.22 -5.07
N MET A 114 -41.00 -0.01 -5.98
CA MET A 114 -41.08 0.98 -7.05
C MET A 114 -42.22 0.68 -8.03
N GLN A 115 -42.40 -0.59 -8.42
CA GLN A 115 -43.45 -0.99 -9.37
C GLN A 115 -44.87 -0.83 -8.80
N GLY A 116 -45.02 -0.87 -7.47
CA GLY A 116 -46.29 -0.65 -6.75
C GLY A 116 -47.27 -1.83 -6.84
N GLN A 117 -47.33 -2.51 -7.97
CA GLN A 117 -48.10 -3.74 -8.19
C GLN A 117 -47.24 -4.79 -8.91
N MET A 118 -47.28 -6.02 -8.44
CA MET A 118 -46.57 -7.14 -9.07
C MET A 118 -47.52 -8.25 -9.47
N SER A 119 -47.57 -8.53 -10.78
CA SER A 119 -48.16 -9.75 -11.31
C SER A 119 -47.16 -10.90 -11.22
N GLU A 120 -47.66 -12.13 -11.23
CA GLU A 120 -46.81 -13.33 -11.27
C GLU A 120 -45.87 -13.34 -12.48
N GLU A 121 -46.35 -12.90 -13.64
CA GLU A 121 -45.53 -12.80 -14.86
C GLU A 121 -44.37 -11.82 -14.67
N ASN A 122 -44.63 -10.64 -14.09
CA ASN A 122 -43.58 -9.66 -13.84
C ASN A 122 -42.57 -10.16 -12.80
N LEU A 123 -43.01 -10.99 -11.83
CA LEU A 123 -42.13 -11.58 -10.81
C LEU A 123 -41.19 -12.58 -11.44
N TYR A 124 -41.73 -13.42 -12.31
CA TYR A 124 -40.94 -14.37 -13.07
C TYR A 124 -39.94 -13.67 -14.01
N ARG A 125 -40.34 -12.57 -14.65
CA ARG A 125 -39.43 -11.74 -15.47
C ARG A 125 -38.32 -11.10 -14.66
N LEU A 126 -38.64 -10.59 -13.46
CA LEU A 126 -37.65 -10.03 -12.54
C LEU A 126 -36.63 -11.10 -12.14
N GLU A 127 -37.08 -12.29 -11.76
CA GLU A 127 -36.19 -13.39 -11.38
C GLU A 127 -35.26 -13.79 -12.52
N ARG A 128 -35.81 -13.89 -13.74
CA ARG A 128 -35.02 -14.18 -14.95
C ARG A 128 -33.96 -13.09 -15.22
N GLN A 129 -34.26 -11.83 -14.92
CA GLN A 129 -33.32 -10.75 -15.12
C GLN A 129 -32.15 -10.81 -14.12
N PHE A 130 -32.38 -11.29 -12.90
CA PHE A 130 -31.32 -11.49 -11.90
C PHE A 130 -30.38 -12.66 -12.21
N TRP A 131 -30.74 -13.54 -13.15
CA TRP A 131 -29.84 -14.58 -13.65
C TRP A 131 -28.61 -14.03 -14.39
N TYR A 132 -28.72 -12.80 -14.92
CA TYR A 132 -27.67 -12.15 -15.69
C TYR A 132 -27.20 -10.87 -15.01
N ARG A 133 -25.87 -10.68 -14.93
CA ARG A 133 -25.26 -9.48 -14.30
C ARG A 133 -25.73 -8.17 -14.94
N ASP A 134 -25.94 -8.15 -16.26
CA ASP A 134 -26.45 -6.98 -16.96
C ASP A 134 -27.86 -6.63 -16.53
N GLY A 135 -28.69 -7.66 -16.30
CA GLY A 135 -30.04 -7.50 -15.79
C GLY A 135 -30.07 -6.82 -14.43
N ILE A 136 -29.24 -7.28 -13.49
CA ILE A 136 -29.08 -6.65 -12.15
C ILE A 136 -28.67 -5.18 -12.29
N THR A 137 -27.73 -4.88 -13.18
CA THR A 137 -27.24 -3.51 -13.42
C THR A 137 -28.34 -2.60 -13.95
N ILE A 138 -29.18 -3.11 -14.85
CA ILE A 138 -30.33 -2.38 -15.39
C ILE A 138 -31.35 -2.10 -14.28
N ILE A 139 -31.72 -3.11 -13.48
CA ILE A 139 -32.67 -2.94 -12.36
C ILE A 139 -32.14 -1.91 -11.37
N ARG A 140 -30.86 -1.99 -11.01
CA ARG A 140 -30.21 -1.03 -10.11
C ARG A 140 -30.36 0.41 -10.58
N LYS A 141 -30.04 0.69 -11.84
CA LYS A 141 -30.19 2.04 -12.41
C LYS A 141 -31.64 2.53 -12.42
N GLN A 142 -32.60 1.64 -12.67
CA GLN A 142 -34.02 2.01 -12.64
C GLN A 142 -34.47 2.40 -11.23
N VAL A 143 -34.13 1.58 -10.24
CA VAL A 143 -34.43 1.83 -8.82
C VAL A 143 -33.78 3.13 -8.35
N GLU A 144 -32.47 3.30 -8.60
CA GLU A 144 -31.73 4.51 -8.22
C GLU A 144 -32.35 5.78 -8.82
N LYS A 145 -32.73 5.74 -10.11
CA LYS A 145 -33.38 6.87 -10.77
C LYS A 145 -34.72 7.20 -10.13
N TYR A 146 -35.54 6.18 -9.83
CA TYR A 146 -36.83 6.38 -9.19
C TYR A 146 -36.69 6.94 -7.77
N GLU A 147 -35.81 6.35 -6.95
CA GLU A 147 -35.53 6.83 -5.60
C GLU A 147 -35.07 8.29 -5.59
N HIS A 148 -34.22 8.67 -6.54
CA HIS A 148 -33.80 10.06 -6.72
C HIS A 148 -34.97 11.00 -7.04
N LEU A 149 -35.84 10.61 -8.00
CA LEU A 149 -36.99 11.41 -8.38
C LEU A 149 -38.02 11.55 -7.25
N VAL A 150 -38.22 10.49 -6.45
CA VAL A 150 -39.10 10.52 -5.27
C VAL A 150 -38.51 11.46 -4.21
N LYS A 151 -37.21 11.38 -3.98
CA LYS A 151 -36.51 12.26 -3.03
C LYS A 151 -36.62 13.72 -3.42
N GLU A 152 -36.34 14.06 -4.69
CA GLU A 152 -36.47 15.43 -5.18
C GLU A 152 -37.90 15.98 -5.05
N GLN A 153 -38.91 15.16 -5.31
CA GLN A 153 -40.31 15.56 -5.14
C GLN A 153 -40.65 15.81 -3.67
N ALA A 154 -40.23 14.91 -2.77
CA ALA A 154 -40.42 15.09 -1.34
C ALA A 154 -39.75 16.37 -0.83
N GLU A 155 -38.52 16.65 -1.27
CA GLU A 155 -37.80 17.89 -0.93
C GLU A 155 -38.51 19.15 -1.46
N LYS A 156 -39.07 19.10 -2.68
CA LYS A 156 -39.84 20.22 -3.24
C LYS A 156 -41.11 20.47 -2.43
N ILE A 157 -41.85 19.43 -2.07
CA ILE A 157 -43.07 19.53 -1.26
C ILE A 157 -42.73 20.12 0.11
N GLU A 158 -41.66 19.64 0.74
CA GLU A 158 -41.21 20.12 2.05
C GLU A 158 -40.79 21.59 2.01
N ARG A 159 -40.08 22.04 0.97
CA ARG A 159 -39.76 23.46 0.79
C ARG A 159 -41.01 24.33 0.65
N VAL A 160 -42.01 23.86 -0.09
CA VAL A 160 -43.29 24.59 -0.24
C VAL A 160 -43.99 24.70 1.11
N ARG A 161 -44.03 23.62 1.89
CA ARG A 161 -44.64 23.60 3.23
C ARG A 161 -43.95 24.58 4.19
N GLN A 162 -42.61 24.57 4.24
CA GLN A 162 -41.85 25.49 5.08
C GLN A 162 -42.07 26.95 4.68
N ASN A 163 -42.07 27.24 3.38
CA ASN A 163 -42.32 28.59 2.89
C ASN A 163 -43.77 29.06 3.16
N SER A 164 -44.77 28.17 3.07
CA SER A 164 -46.15 28.53 3.43
C SER A 164 -46.30 28.83 4.93
N GLU A 165 -45.65 28.04 5.78
CA GLU A 165 -45.65 28.26 7.23
C GLU A 165 -44.95 29.58 7.59
N GLU A 166 -43.87 29.94 6.89
CA GLU A 166 -43.19 31.23 7.09
C GLU A 166 -44.05 32.41 6.64
N VAL A 167 -44.74 32.29 5.49
CA VAL A 167 -45.66 33.33 5.00
C VAL A 167 -46.83 33.54 5.97
N GLU A 168 -47.43 32.46 6.48
CA GLU A 168 -48.52 32.54 7.45
C GLU A 168 -48.06 33.24 8.74
N ARG A 169 -46.91 32.86 9.30
CA ARG A 169 -46.33 33.51 10.48
C ARG A 169 -46.04 35.00 10.26
N LEU A 170 -45.47 35.37 9.12
CA LEU A 170 -45.21 36.77 8.80
C LEU A 170 -46.51 37.56 8.62
N GLN A 171 -47.55 36.95 8.08
CA GLN A 171 -48.86 37.58 7.94
C GLN A 171 -49.50 37.84 9.32
N GLU A 172 -49.47 36.86 10.22
CA GLU A 172 -49.94 37.03 11.61
C GLU A 172 -49.19 38.16 12.33
N GLU A 173 -47.87 38.25 12.18
CA GLU A 173 -47.05 39.31 12.78
C GLU A 173 -47.42 40.70 12.23
N VAL A 174 -47.66 40.82 10.92
CA VAL A 174 -48.11 42.07 10.29
C VAL A 174 -49.52 42.47 10.76
N GLU A 175 -50.43 41.51 10.93
CA GLU A 175 -51.79 41.76 11.44
C GLU A 175 -51.75 42.23 12.90
N ALA A 176 -50.97 41.58 13.76
CA ALA A 176 -50.78 41.99 15.16
C ALA A 176 -50.17 43.40 15.28
N LEU A 177 -49.21 43.75 14.42
CA LEU A 177 -48.63 45.10 14.38
C LEU A 177 -49.63 46.17 13.90
N LYS A 178 -50.62 45.82 13.06
CA LYS A 178 -51.68 46.75 12.64
C LYS A 178 -52.70 47.00 13.74
N GLU A 179 -53.04 46.00 14.54
CA GLU A 179 -54.02 46.13 15.64
C GLU A 179 -53.46 46.90 16.85
N SER A 180 -52.14 47.00 16.99
CA SER A 180 -51.48 47.71 18.11
C SER A 180 -51.27 49.21 17.87
N LYS A 181 -51.84 49.79 16.79
CA LYS A 181 -51.69 51.20 16.40
C LYS A 181 -53.02 51.91 16.33
#